data_AF-A0A2J0N277-F1
#
_entry.id   AF-A0A2J0N277-F1
#
_cell.length_a   1.000
_cell.length_b   1.000
_cell.length_c   1.000
_cell.angle_alpha   90.00
_cell.angle_beta   90.00
_cell.angle_gamma   90.00
#
_symmetry.space_group_name_H-M   'P 1'
#
loop_
_entity.id
_entity.type
_entity.pdbx_description
1 polymer ?
#
loop_
_entity_poly.entity_id
_entity_poly.type
_entity_poly.pdbx_seq_one_letter_code
_entity_poly.pdbx_strand_id
1 'polypeptide(L)'
;ISFLGMVMLMGIVVNNAIVLISYINILRARGLGIIEAVTQSGRERLRPVLMTTVTTLVGLVPLALSRGEGSETWNPLGITMIGGLTVSTFITMLFVPTLYAVFESKLKNKRIVS
;
A
#
# COMPACT_ATOMS: atom_id res chain seq x y z
N ILE A 1 -20.88 -13.38 -0.65
CA ILE A 1 -20.18 -12.42 -1.55
C ILE A 1 -19.23 -11.50 -0.77
N SER A 2 -19.61 -11.01 0.41
CA SER A 2 -18.72 -10.18 1.26
C SER A 2 -17.39 -10.84 1.64
N PHE A 3 -17.36 -12.15 1.86
CA PHE A 3 -16.12 -12.92 2.04
C PHE A 3 -15.19 -12.88 0.82
N LEU A 4 -15.74 -12.92 -0.38
CA LEU A 4 -14.99 -12.87 -1.64
C LEU A 4 -14.27 -11.52 -1.79
N GLY A 5 -14.98 -10.42 -1.49
CA GLY A 5 -14.38 -9.08 -1.47
C GLY A 5 -13.29 -8.93 -0.42
N MET A 6 -13.45 -9.56 0.75
CA MET A 6 -12.46 -9.55 1.82
C MET A 6 -11.18 -10.31 1.43
N VAL A 7 -11.31 -11.48 0.78
CA VAL A 7 -10.18 -12.26 0.26
C VAL A 7 -9.44 -11.49 -0.84
N MET A 8 -10.16 -10.85 -1.77
CA MET A 8 -9.57 -10.02 -2.82
C MET A 8 -8.78 -8.84 -2.23
N LEU A 9 -9.35 -8.13 -1.27
CA LEU A 9 -8.69 -7.05 -0.55
C LEU A 9 -7.43 -7.52 0.16
N MET A 10 -7.51 -8.67 0.86
CA MET A 10 -6.36 -9.25 1.54
C MET A 10 -5.22 -9.54 0.55
N GLY A 11 -5.53 -10.09 -0.63
CA GLY A 11 -4.53 -10.33 -1.68
C GLY A 11 -3.86 -9.05 -2.18
N ILE A 12 -4.64 -7.98 -2.41
CA ILE A 12 -4.09 -6.69 -2.86
C ILE A 12 -3.20 -6.05 -1.77
N VAL A 13 -3.66 -6.07 -0.52
CA VAL A 13 -2.91 -5.53 0.64
C VAL A 13 -1.59 -6.29 0.82
N VAL A 14 -1.64 -7.61 0.83
CA VAL A 14 -0.46 -8.46 1.03
C VAL A 14 0.52 -8.31 -0.13
N ASN A 15 0.04 -8.20 -1.38
CA ASN A 15 0.91 -7.96 -2.53
C ASN A 15 1.65 -6.62 -2.39
N ASN A 16 0.93 -5.54 -2.05
CA ASN A 16 1.53 -4.22 -1.81
C ASN A 16 2.62 -4.27 -0.72
N ALA A 17 2.41 -5.05 0.35
CA ALA A 17 3.39 -5.25 1.42
C ALA A 17 4.59 -6.13 1.01
N ILE A 18 4.36 -7.24 0.31
CA ILE A 18 5.42 -8.13 -0.20
C ILE A 18 6.36 -7.35 -1.12
N VAL A 19 5.77 -6.58 -2.04
CA VAL A 19 6.49 -5.71 -2.96
C VAL A 19 7.37 -4.77 -2.15
N LEU A 20 6.83 -4.08 -1.12
CA LEU A 20 7.57 -3.21 -0.19
C LEU A 20 8.82 -3.87 0.38
N ILE A 21 8.62 -5.01 1.06
CA ILE A 21 9.68 -5.74 1.77
C ILE A 21 10.73 -6.29 0.80
N SER A 22 10.30 -6.82 -0.35
CA SER A 22 11.20 -7.36 -1.38
C SER A 22 12.19 -6.29 -1.86
N TYR A 23 11.74 -5.05 -2.05
CA TYR A 23 12.62 -3.96 -2.50
C TYR A 23 13.60 -3.50 -1.43
N ILE A 24 13.15 -3.45 -0.17
CA ILE A 24 14.04 -3.18 0.96
C ILE A 24 15.14 -4.26 1.02
N ASN A 25 14.78 -5.54 0.82
CA ASN A 25 15.74 -6.63 0.76
C ASN A 25 16.69 -6.53 -0.44
N ILE A 26 16.21 -6.13 -1.62
CA ILE A 26 17.05 -5.91 -2.81
C ILE A 26 18.04 -4.78 -2.57
N LEU A 27 17.59 -3.64 -2.02
CA LEU A 27 18.47 -2.50 -1.68
C LEU A 27 19.50 -2.92 -0.62
N ARG A 28 19.09 -3.72 0.37
CA ARG A 28 20.03 -4.33 1.33
C ARG A 28 21.06 -5.24 0.68
N ALA A 29 20.65 -6.09 -0.25
CA ALA A 29 21.55 -6.99 -0.99
C ALA A 29 22.55 -6.22 -1.88
N ARG A 30 22.20 -5.00 -2.31
CA ARG A 30 23.09 -4.08 -3.02
C ARG A 30 24.09 -3.35 -2.10
N GLY A 31 24.13 -3.69 -0.82
CA GLY A 31 25.07 -3.12 0.16
C GLY A 31 24.61 -1.80 0.78
N LEU A 32 23.40 -1.33 0.50
CA LEU A 32 22.86 -0.13 1.13
C LEU A 32 22.56 -0.42 2.61
N GLY A 33 22.90 0.54 3.47
CA GLY A 33 22.52 0.49 4.87
C GLY A 33 20.99 0.39 4.99
N ILE A 34 20.50 -0.31 6.02
CA ILE A 34 19.05 -0.50 6.24
C ILE A 34 18.29 0.84 6.23
N ILE A 35 18.97 1.92 6.59
CA ILE A 35 18.45 3.28 6.63
C ILE A 35 18.23 3.79 5.21
N GLU A 36 19.26 3.86 4.37
CA GLU A 36 19.15 4.30 2.96
C GLU A 36 18.19 3.43 2.14
N ALA A 37 18.22 2.11 2.37
CA ALA A 37 17.32 1.18 1.71
C ALA A 37 15.85 1.50 2.03
N VAL A 38 15.52 1.89 3.27
CA VAL A 38 14.14 2.23 3.64
C VAL A 38 13.75 3.63 3.16
N THR A 39 14.63 4.64 3.23
CA THR A 39 14.33 5.99 2.72
C THR A 39 14.08 5.96 1.21
N GLN A 40 14.93 5.25 0.46
CA GLN A 40 14.78 5.13 -0.98
C GLN A 40 13.58 4.27 -1.36
N SER A 41 13.35 3.15 -0.65
CA SER A 41 12.14 2.33 -0.84
C SER A 41 10.87 3.13 -0.62
N GLY A 42 10.78 3.93 0.46
CA GLY A 42 9.58 4.69 0.79
C GLY A 42 9.25 5.72 -0.29
N ARG A 43 10.25 6.46 -0.80
CA ARG A 43 10.05 7.51 -1.80
C ARG A 43 9.72 6.97 -3.19
N GLU A 44 10.38 5.89 -3.61
CA GLU A 44 10.15 5.30 -4.93
C GLU A 44 8.87 4.47 -5.00
N ARG A 45 8.37 3.97 -3.86
CA ARG A 45 7.13 3.16 -3.80
C ARG A 45 5.85 3.98 -3.65
N LEU A 46 5.94 5.20 -3.09
CA LEU A 46 4.76 6.05 -2.88
C LEU A 46 3.99 6.26 -4.19
N ARG A 47 4.71 6.47 -5.31
CA ARG A 47 4.13 6.71 -6.64
C ARG A 47 3.44 5.44 -7.20
N PRO A 48 4.09 4.26 -7.28
CA PRO A 48 3.46 3.01 -7.66
C PRO A 48 2.21 2.64 -6.85
N VAL A 49 2.23 2.76 -5.52
CA VAL A 49 1.08 2.37 -4.67
C VAL A 49 -0.12 3.28 -4.92
N LEU A 50 0.11 4.58 -5.10
CA LEU A 50 -0.95 5.51 -5.48
C LEU A 50 -1.49 5.18 -6.88
N MET A 51 -0.62 4.90 -7.85
CA MET A 51 -1.04 4.54 -9.21
C MET A 51 -1.91 3.28 -9.23
N THR A 52 -1.54 2.22 -8.51
CA THR A 52 -2.34 0.99 -8.46
C THR A 52 -3.66 1.24 -7.76
N THR A 53 -3.67 1.94 -6.62
CA THR A 53 -4.90 2.27 -5.88
C THR A 53 -5.87 3.05 -6.77
N VAL A 54 -5.39 4.12 -7.42
CA VAL A 54 -6.23 4.95 -8.30
C VAL A 54 -6.77 4.13 -9.47
N THR A 55 -5.93 3.30 -10.09
CA THR A 55 -6.34 2.42 -11.20
C THR A 55 -7.44 1.46 -10.77
N THR A 56 -7.30 0.83 -9.60
CA THR A 56 -8.30 -0.10 -9.07
C THR A 56 -9.59 0.63 -8.69
N LEU A 57 -9.51 1.79 -8.04
CA LEU A 57 -10.69 2.61 -7.73
C LEU A 57 -11.46 2.99 -8.98
N VAL A 58 -10.77 3.48 -10.02
CA VAL A 58 -11.38 3.84 -11.31
C VAL A 58 -12.05 2.63 -11.98
N GLY A 59 -11.41 1.46 -11.94
CA GLY A 59 -11.99 0.22 -12.48
C GLY A 59 -13.22 -0.28 -11.70
N LEU A 60 -13.29 0.00 -10.39
CA LEU A 60 -14.39 -0.44 -9.52
C LEU A 60 -15.56 0.56 -9.48
N VAL A 61 -15.34 1.85 -9.79
CA VAL A 61 -16.40 2.87 -9.83
C VAL A 61 -17.60 2.46 -10.71
N PRO A 62 -17.43 2.02 -11.97
CA PRO A 62 -18.58 1.62 -12.80
C PRO A 62 -19.26 0.35 -12.28
N LEU A 63 -18.52 -0.56 -11.64
CA LEU A 63 -19.08 -1.76 -11.01
C LEU A 63 -19.92 -1.43 -9.78
N ALA A 64 -19.49 -0.47 -8.98
CA ALA A 64 -20.23 0.02 -7.80
C ALA A 64 -21.47 0.84 -8.18
N LEU A 65 -21.47 1.52 -9.33
CA LEU A 65 -22.60 2.34 -9.79
C LEU A 65 -23.52 1.63 -10.80
N SER A 66 -23.17 0.40 -11.19
CA SER A 66 -23.98 -0.40 -12.13
C SER A 66 -25.36 -0.68 -11.55
N ARG A 67 -26.41 -0.43 -12.35
CA ARG A 67 -27.83 -0.69 -12.04
C ARG A 67 -28.44 -1.79 -12.92
N GLY A 68 -27.61 -2.59 -13.59
CA GLY A 68 -28.06 -3.72 -14.42
C GLY A 68 -28.47 -4.95 -13.62
N GLU A 69 -28.94 -6.00 -14.30
CA GLU A 69 -29.18 -7.32 -13.69
C GLU A 69 -27.90 -7.85 -13.03
N GLY A 70 -28.02 -8.36 -11.79
CA GLY A 70 -26.88 -8.79 -10.97
C GLY A 70 -26.20 -7.67 -10.17
N SER A 71 -26.64 -6.41 -10.28
CA SER A 71 -26.11 -5.28 -9.50
C SER A 71 -26.18 -5.50 -7.98
N GLU A 72 -27.16 -6.26 -7.49
CA GLU A 72 -27.28 -6.65 -6.08
C GLU A 72 -26.07 -7.44 -5.55
N THR A 73 -25.32 -8.09 -6.45
CA THR A 73 -24.11 -8.86 -6.12
C THR A 73 -22.84 -8.03 -6.30
N TRP A 74 -22.73 -7.30 -7.42
CA TRP A 74 -21.53 -6.57 -7.80
C TRP A 74 -21.36 -5.24 -7.04
N ASN A 75 -22.46 -4.58 -6.69
CA ASN A 75 -22.45 -3.30 -6.01
C ASN A 75 -21.87 -3.39 -4.57
N PRO A 76 -22.32 -4.31 -3.69
CA PRO A 76 -21.70 -4.46 -2.37
C PRO A 76 -20.23 -4.92 -2.43
N LEU A 77 -19.83 -5.67 -3.46
CA LEU A 77 -18.42 -5.99 -3.71
C LEU A 77 -17.60 -4.74 -4.02
N GLY A 78 -18.07 -3.92 -4.97
CA GLY A 78 -17.40 -2.68 -5.36
C GLY A 78 -17.25 -1.72 -4.19
N ILE A 79 -18.31 -1.51 -3.39
CA ILE A 79 -18.28 -0.64 -2.22
C ILE A 79 -17.30 -1.15 -1.16
N THR A 80 -17.32 -2.46 -0.86
CA THR A 80 -16.38 -3.05 0.11
C THR A 80 -14.93 -2.89 -0.34
N MET A 81 -14.66 -3.11 -1.63
CA MET A 81 -13.32 -2.95 -2.19
C MET A 81 -12.86 -1.49 -2.19
N ILE A 82 -13.72 -0.54 -2.57
CA ILE A 82 -13.41 0.89 -2.53
C ILE A 82 -13.07 1.33 -1.10
N GLY A 83 -13.89 0.94 -0.11
CA GLY A 83 -13.64 1.25 1.30
C GLY A 83 -12.34 0.63 1.81
N GLY A 84 -12.14 -0.67 1.55
CA GLY A 84 -10.95 -1.40 1.99
C GLY A 84 -9.65 -0.90 1.36
N LEU A 85 -9.66 -0.58 0.05
CA LEU A 85 -8.52 0.00 -0.64
C LEU A 85 -8.21 1.39 -0.13
N THR A 86 -9.23 2.23 0.08
CA THR A 86 -9.04 3.58 0.63
C THR A 86 -8.37 3.53 2.00
N VAL A 87 -8.85 2.67 2.91
CA VAL A 87 -8.26 2.49 4.24
C VAL A 87 -6.84 1.92 4.15
N SER A 88 -6.62 0.90 3.32
CA SER A 88 -5.29 0.29 3.12
C SER A 88 -4.27 1.28 2.57
N THR A 89 -4.66 2.10 1.60
CA THR A 89 -3.80 3.13 1.03
C THR A 89 -3.53 4.23 2.05
N PHE A 90 -4.51 4.59 2.88
CA PHE A 90 -4.28 5.51 4.00
C PHE A 90 -3.27 4.95 5.01
N ILE A 91 -3.42 3.67 5.40
CA ILE A 91 -2.48 2.99 6.29
C ILE A 91 -1.09 2.95 5.65
N THR A 92 -0.99 2.61 4.37
CA THR A 92 0.30 2.55 3.66
C THR A 92 0.94 3.94 3.54
N MET A 93 0.15 4.97 3.27
CA MET A 93 0.58 6.36 3.19
C MET A 93 0.98 6.93 4.56
N LEU A 94 0.49 6.38 5.68
CA LEU A 94 0.98 6.64 7.03
C LEU A 94 2.20 5.78 7.41
N PHE A 95 2.28 4.55 6.89
CA PHE A 95 3.37 3.63 7.14
C PHE A 95 4.69 4.14 6.55
N VAL A 96 4.65 4.75 5.37
CA VAL A 96 5.84 5.35 4.73
C VAL A 96 6.47 6.50 5.55
N PRO A 97 5.73 7.54 6.01
CA PRO A 97 6.27 8.59 6.86
C PRO A 97 6.62 8.06 8.26
N THR A 98 5.92 7.05 8.78
CA THR A 98 6.29 6.43 10.07
C THR A 98 7.63 5.70 9.97
N LEU A 99 7.83 4.92 8.91
CA LEU A 99 9.14 4.33 8.62
C LEU A 99 10.19 5.46 8.52
N TYR A 100 9.94 6.47 7.69
CA TYR A 100 10.85 7.61 7.54
C TYR A 100 11.23 8.25 8.89
N ALA A 101 10.25 8.58 9.73
CA ALA A 101 10.47 9.23 11.04
C ALA A 101 11.20 8.33 12.05
N VAL A 102 10.89 7.02 12.09
CA VAL A 102 11.60 6.06 12.95
C VAL A 102 13.06 5.93 12.52
N PHE A 103 13.35 5.94 11.22
CA PHE A 103 14.72 5.89 10.72
C PHE A 103 15.47 7.22 10.87
N GLU A 104 14.79 8.37 10.69
CA GLU A 104 15.36 9.70 10.92
C GLU A 104 15.70 9.95 12.40
N SER A 105 14.85 9.50 13.34
CA SER A 105 15.13 9.61 14.77
C SER A 105 16.36 8.79 15.19
N LYS A 106 16.57 7.59 14.59
CA LYS A 106 17.80 6.80 14.79
C LYS A 106 19.05 7.45 14.18
N LEU A 107 18.92 8.16 13.06
CA LEU A 107 20.00 8.96 12.45
C LEU A 107 20.46 10.09 13.37
N LYS A 108 19.51 10.79 14.01
CA LYS A 108 19.83 11.85 14.98
C LYS A 108 20.60 11.31 16.18
N ASN A 109 20.27 10.10 16.63
CA ASN A 109 20.93 9.46 17.77
C ASN A 109 22.38 8.98 17.46
N LYS A 110 22.71 8.71 16.19
CA LYS A 110 24.07 8.27 15.80
C LYS A 110 25.05 9.44 15.58
N ARG A 111 24.56 10.65 15.31
CA ARG A 111 25.37 11.87 15.15
C ARG A 111 25.75 12.56 16.47
N ILE A 112 25.09 12.21 17.59
CA ILE A 112 25.38 12.78 18.91
C ILE A 112 26.44 11.95 19.67
N VAL A 113 26.83 10.78 19.14
CA VAL A 113 27.79 9.84 19.76
C VAL A 113 29.07 9.65 18.90
N SER A 114 29.35 10.60 17.99
CA SER A 114 30.60 10.69 17.23
C SER A 114 31.25 12.04 17.48
#